data_AF-A0A4Y2QPK7-F1
#
_entry.id   AF-A0A4Y2QPK7-F1
#
_cell.length_a   1.000
_cell.length_b   1.000
_cell.length_c   1.000
_cell.angle_alpha   90.00
_cell.angle_beta   90.00
_cell.angle_gamma   90.00
#
_symmetry.space_group_name_H-M   'P 1'
#
loop_
_entity.id
_entity.type
_entity.pdbx_description
1 polymer ?
#
loop_
_entity_poly.entity_id
_entity_poly.type
_entity_poly.pdbx_seq_one_letter_code
_entity_poly.pdbx_strand_id
1 'polypeptide(L)'
;MADKVLEVTDSSSIHLVEGPNGGCKDCHTLRRQIEELSKSVKDLQDTRTKWRRQYRSPARGRFSGSRSSSRRFDPSAGICWFHHKFGSTARNCKKPCNYNREN
;
A
#
# COMPACT_ATOMS: atom_id res chain seq x y z
N MET A 1 72.10 -44.46 -27.06
CA MET A 1 72.23 -43.01 -27.32
C MET A 1 70.83 -42.44 -27.32
N ALA A 2 70.53 -41.45 -26.47
CA ALA A 2 69.25 -40.77 -26.47
C ALA A 2 69.54 -39.27 -26.39
N ASP A 3 69.10 -38.53 -27.41
CA ASP A 3 69.32 -37.10 -27.55
C ASP A 3 68.49 -36.30 -26.55
N LYS A 4 69.09 -35.20 -26.12
CA LYS A 4 68.66 -34.27 -25.08
C LYS A 4 67.67 -33.26 -25.66
N VAL A 5 66.42 -33.26 -25.21
CA VAL A 5 65.47 -32.17 -25.49
C VAL A 5 65.55 -31.15 -24.34
N LEU A 6 66.03 -29.94 -24.66
CA LEU A 6 65.99 -28.77 -23.79
C LEU A 6 64.63 -28.08 -24.00
N GLU A 7 63.74 -28.20 -23.04
CA GLU A 7 62.53 -27.38 -22.96
C GLU A 7 62.96 -25.94 -22.65
N VAL A 8 62.98 -25.09 -23.68
CA VAL A 8 63.03 -23.63 -23.51
C VAL A 8 61.63 -23.22 -23.08
N THR A 9 61.42 -23.06 -21.77
CA THR A 9 60.27 -22.30 -21.31
C THR A 9 60.53 -20.85 -21.67
N ASP A 10 60.00 -20.40 -22.82
CA ASP A 10 59.87 -18.99 -23.12
C ASP A 10 59.24 -18.34 -21.89
N SER A 11 59.94 -17.33 -21.38
CA SER A 11 59.55 -16.54 -20.23
C SER A 11 58.15 -16.00 -20.46
N SER A 12 57.15 -16.76 -20.02
CA SER A 12 55.78 -16.29 -19.95
C SER A 12 55.83 -15.21 -18.89
N SER A 13 55.95 -13.97 -19.37
CA SER A 13 55.83 -12.77 -18.57
C SER A 13 54.54 -12.93 -17.77
N ILE A 14 54.68 -13.35 -16.51
CA ILE A 14 53.58 -13.43 -15.58
C ILE A 14 53.23 -11.97 -15.38
N HIS A 15 52.25 -11.48 -16.13
CA HIS A 15 51.65 -10.18 -15.87
C HIS A 15 51.11 -10.25 -14.45
N LEU A 16 51.86 -9.69 -13.51
CA LEU A 16 51.35 -9.32 -12.21
C LEU A 16 50.19 -8.36 -12.51
N VAL A 17 48.96 -8.87 -12.43
CA VAL A 17 47.81 -8.01 -12.24
C VAL A 17 48.03 -7.41 -10.87
N GLU A 18 48.69 -6.24 -10.85
CA GLU A 18 48.54 -5.32 -9.75
C GLU A 18 47.04 -5.03 -9.68
N GLY A 19 46.35 -5.83 -8.87
CA GLY A 19 44.98 -5.56 -8.48
C GLY A 19 44.94 -4.10 -8.05
N PRO A 20 43.95 -3.31 -8.49
CA PRO A 20 44.00 -1.88 -8.36
C PRO A 20 44.15 -1.52 -6.88
N ASN A 21 45.38 -1.23 -6.47
CA ASN A 21 45.73 -0.56 -5.23
C ASN A 21 45.37 0.93 -5.30
N GLY A 22 44.40 1.30 -6.15
CA GLY A 22 43.55 2.49 -6.02
C GLY A 22 42.21 2.20 -5.35
N GLY A 23 41.87 0.92 -5.13
CA GLY A 23 40.60 0.44 -4.59
C GLY A 23 40.50 0.56 -3.08
N CYS A 24 40.43 1.78 -2.56
CA CYS A 24 40.08 1.98 -1.15
C CYS A 24 39.28 3.28 -1.00
N LYS A 25 39.83 4.41 -1.45
CA LYS A 25 39.15 5.71 -1.31
C LYS A 25 37.88 5.77 -2.16
N ASP A 26 37.94 5.31 -3.40
CA ASP A 26 36.79 5.31 -4.30
C ASP A 26 35.76 4.27 -3.89
N CYS A 27 36.18 3.09 -3.42
CA CYS A 27 35.25 2.07 -2.93
C CYS A 27 34.50 2.55 -1.66
N HIS A 28 35.21 3.16 -0.71
CA HIS A 28 34.59 3.74 0.48
C HIS A 28 33.70 4.94 0.14
N THR A 29 34.12 5.78 -0.82
CA THR A 29 33.33 6.94 -1.29
C THR A 29 32.07 6.49 -2.00
N LEU A 30 32.17 5.53 -2.93
CA LEU A 30 31.04 4.94 -3.63
C LEU A 30 30.09 4.24 -2.67
N ARG A 31 30.62 3.50 -1.68
CA ARG A 31 29.80 2.87 -0.64
C ARG A 31 29.04 3.90 0.19
N ARG A 32 29.69 5.01 0.57
CA ARG A 32 29.04 6.12 1.27
C ARG A 32 27.96 6.78 0.42
N GLN A 33 28.23 7.00 -0.87
CA GLN A 33 27.26 7.56 -1.82
C GLN A 33 26.06 6.63 -2.02
N ILE A 34 26.29 5.31 -2.07
CA ILE A 34 25.21 4.30 -2.17
C ILE A 34 24.36 4.30 -0.89
N GLU A 35 24.98 4.39 0.28
CA GLU A 35 24.25 4.46 1.57
C GLU A 35 23.40 5.73 1.66
N GLU A 36 23.96 6.88 1.28
CA GLU A 36 23.26 8.17 1.27
C GLU A 36 22.11 8.20 0.25
N LEU A 37 22.34 7.68 -0.95
CA LEU A 37 21.30 7.56 -1.97
C LEU A 37 20.20 6.59 -1.53
N SER A 38 20.57 5.46 -0.93
CA SER A 38 19.60 4.48 -0.40
C SER A 38 18.74 5.07 0.69
N LYS A 39 19.32 5.90 1.57
CA LYS A 39 18.58 6.65 2.59
C LYS A 39 17.60 7.65 1.94
N SER A 40 18.07 8.42 0.98
CA SER A 40 17.25 9.40 0.25
C SER A 40 16.08 8.74 -0.48
N VAL A 41 16.31 7.57 -1.10
CA VAL A 41 15.26 6.79 -1.76
C VAL A 41 14.23 6.27 -0.75
N LYS A 42 14.67 5.79 0.42
CA LYS A 42 13.75 5.37 1.50
C LYS A 42 12.89 6.54 1.99
N ASP A 43 13.49 7.71 2.23
CA ASP A 43 12.75 8.90 2.66
C ASP A 43 11.74 9.36 1.60
N LEU A 44 12.10 9.30 0.31
CA LEU A 44 11.19 9.59 -0.81
C LEU A 44 10.05 8.56 -0.92
N GLN A 45 10.34 7.27 -0.67
CA GLN A 45 9.31 6.23 -0.65
C GLN A 45 8.35 6.40 0.55
N ASP A 46 8.88 6.72 1.73
CA ASP A 46 8.09 6.96 2.94
C ASP A 46 7.23 8.20 2.84
N THR A 47 7.77 9.30 2.31
CA THR A 47 6.96 10.50 2.02
C THR A 47 5.89 10.17 1.00
N ARG A 48 6.20 9.50 -0.12
CA ARG A 48 5.20 9.12 -1.12
C ARG A 48 4.12 8.18 -0.58
N THR A 49 4.44 7.26 0.32
CA THR A 49 3.44 6.38 0.95
C THR A 49 2.58 7.15 1.96
N LYS A 50 3.16 8.06 2.75
CA LYS A 50 2.42 8.97 3.63
C LYS A 50 1.47 9.86 2.84
N TRP A 51 1.94 10.53 1.78
CA TRP A 51 1.10 11.33 0.88
C TRP A 51 -0.02 10.50 0.24
N ARG A 52 0.27 9.28 -0.22
CA ARG A 52 -0.77 8.37 -0.73
C ARG A 52 -1.79 7.97 0.34
N ARG A 53 -1.37 7.71 1.58
CA ARG A 53 -2.28 7.39 2.70
C ARG A 53 -3.11 8.61 3.10
N GLN A 54 -2.55 9.81 3.02
CA GLN A 54 -3.21 11.05 3.40
C GLN A 54 -4.21 11.52 2.34
N TYR A 55 -3.89 11.37 1.05
CA TYR A 55 -4.82 11.58 -0.06
C TYR A 55 -5.88 10.46 -0.15
N ARG A 56 -5.53 9.26 0.30
CA ARG A 56 -6.49 8.16 0.53
C ARG A 56 -7.06 8.16 1.94
N SER A 57 -6.92 9.24 2.71
CA SER A 57 -7.79 9.41 3.87
C SER A 57 -9.20 9.32 3.31
N PRO A 58 -10.00 8.31 3.69
CA PRO A 58 -11.39 8.41 3.40
C PRO A 58 -11.82 9.68 4.13
N ALA A 59 -12.30 10.68 3.42
CA ALA A 59 -13.25 11.67 3.95
C ALA A 59 -14.58 11.00 4.39
N ARG A 60 -14.47 9.74 4.83
CA ARG A 60 -15.43 8.74 5.25
C ARG A 60 -14.77 7.96 6.39
N GLY A 61 -13.97 8.64 7.22
CA GLY A 61 -14.01 8.38 8.64
C GLY A 61 -15.48 8.29 8.97
N ARG A 62 -15.89 7.06 9.26
CA ARG A 62 -17.27 6.69 9.49
C ARG A 62 -17.68 7.51 10.71
N PHE A 63 -18.17 8.73 10.49
CA PHE A 63 -19.37 9.11 11.18
C PHE A 63 -20.37 8.07 10.69
N SER A 64 -20.35 6.93 11.38
CA SER A 64 -21.52 6.20 11.77
C SER A 64 -22.48 7.28 12.20
N GLY A 65 -23.15 7.87 11.21
CA GLY A 65 -24.44 8.48 11.41
C GLY A 65 -25.16 7.35 12.08
N SER A 66 -25.25 7.45 13.39
CA SER A 66 -26.25 6.77 14.17
C SER A 66 -27.55 7.24 13.54
N ARG A 67 -27.90 6.61 12.41
CA ARG A 67 -29.25 6.54 11.93
C ARG A 67 -29.84 5.67 13.02
N SER A 68 -30.26 6.38 14.07
CA SER A 68 -30.78 5.83 15.31
C SER A 68 -31.57 4.58 14.95
N SER A 69 -31.30 3.46 15.62
CA SER A 69 -31.88 2.16 15.29
C SER A 69 -33.41 2.21 15.15
N SER A 70 -34.03 3.24 15.75
CA SER A 70 -35.44 3.63 15.58
C SER A 70 -35.91 3.86 14.14
N ARG A 71 -35.02 4.11 13.17
CA ARG A 71 -35.37 4.29 11.74
C ARG A 71 -35.20 3.02 10.90
N ARG A 72 -34.87 1.88 11.51
CA ARG A 72 -34.90 0.59 10.81
C ARG A 72 -36.35 0.18 10.61
N PHE A 73 -36.71 -0.19 9.38
CA PHE A 73 -38.02 -0.74 9.08
C PHE A 73 -38.10 -2.13 9.71
N ASP A 74 -39.04 -2.30 10.65
CA ASP A 74 -39.41 -3.61 11.17
C ASP A 74 -40.67 -4.09 10.43
N PRO A 75 -40.56 -5.09 9.54
CA PRO A 75 -41.72 -5.67 8.86
C PRO A 75 -42.73 -6.31 9.83
N SER A 76 -42.30 -6.66 11.05
CA SER A 76 -43.14 -7.29 12.09
C SER A 76 -44.13 -6.32 12.73
N ALA A 77 -43.89 -5.01 12.59
CA ALA A 77 -44.80 -3.97 13.08
C ALA A 77 -46.14 -3.93 12.32
N GLY A 78 -46.30 -4.70 11.23
CA GLY A 78 -47.55 -4.81 10.48
C GLY A 78 -47.95 -3.52 9.74
N ILE A 79 -47.05 -2.54 9.66
CA ILE A 79 -47.26 -1.28 8.94
C ILE A 79 -46.48 -1.28 7.63
N CYS A 80 -47.04 -0.69 6.58
CA CYS A 80 -46.35 -0.63 5.29
C CYS A 80 -45.16 0.34 5.35
N TRP A 81 -44.20 0.15 4.43
CA TRP A 81 -43.01 1.00 4.33
C TRP A 81 -43.34 2.50 4.22
N PHE A 82 -44.46 2.84 3.55
CA PHE A 82 -44.90 4.23 3.43
C PHE A 82 -45.32 4.82 4.78
N HIS A 83 -46.07 4.08 5.62
CA HIS A 83 -46.43 4.53 6.96
C HIS A 83 -45.24 4.51 7.93
N HIS A 84 -44.28 3.58 7.77
CA HIS A 84 -43.04 3.63 8.55
C HIS A 84 -42.20 4.88 8.25
N LYS A 85 -42.13 5.29 6.98
CA LYS A 85 -41.33 6.44 6.54
C LYS A 85 -42.01 7.79 6.74
N PHE A 86 -43.31 7.88 6.49
CA PHE A 86 -44.07 9.13 6.43
C PHE A 86 -45.12 9.27 7.54
N GLY A 87 -45.33 8.23 8.35
CA GLY A 87 -46.38 8.21 9.38
C GLY A 87 -47.75 8.50 8.79
N SER A 88 -48.55 9.30 9.51
CA SER A 88 -49.92 9.66 9.13
C SER A 88 -50.04 10.50 7.84
N THR A 89 -48.92 10.95 7.27
CA THR A 89 -48.89 11.70 6.00
C THR A 89 -48.70 10.80 4.78
N ALA A 90 -48.60 9.48 4.96
CA ALA A 90 -48.46 8.54 3.86
C ALA A 90 -49.69 8.55 2.94
N ARG A 91 -49.49 8.93 1.67
CA ARG A 91 -50.56 8.96 0.66
C ARG A 91 -50.75 7.65 -0.10
N ASN A 92 -49.75 6.77 -0.06
CA ASN A 92 -49.68 5.54 -0.86
C ASN A 92 -49.62 4.29 0.05
N CYS A 93 -50.64 4.09 0.89
CA CYS A 93 -50.74 2.89 1.73
C CYS A 93 -50.93 1.63 0.86
N LYS A 94 -50.17 0.56 1.14
CA LYS A 94 -50.32 -0.76 0.51
C LYS A 94 -50.84 -1.78 1.54
N LYS A 95 -51.90 -2.52 1.20
CA LYS A 95 -52.45 -3.60 2.03
C LYS A 95 -51.59 -4.88 1.91
N PRO A 96 -51.49 -5.70 2.97
CA PRO A 96 -52.06 -5.51 4.32
C PRO A 96 -51.23 -4.52 5.15
N CYS A 97 -51.87 -3.51 5.73
CA CYS A 97 -51.24 -2.51 6.58
C CYS A 97 -52.17 -2.19 7.75
N ASN A 98 -51.67 -2.43 8.96
CA ASN A 98 -52.42 -2.31 10.22
C ASN A 98 -52.21 -0.94 10.89
N TYR A 99 -51.74 0.06 10.13
CA TYR A 99 -51.56 1.42 10.63
C TYR A 99 -52.93 2.05 10.93
N ASN A 100 -53.32 2.12 12.21
CA ASN A 100 -54.53 2.78 12.67
C ASN A 100 -54.19 4.23 13.06
N ARG A 101 -54.83 5.19 12.41
CA ARG A 101 -54.74 6.60 12.81
C ARG A 101 -55.75 6.83 13.92
N GLU A 102 -55.45 6.37 15.13
CA GLU A 102 -56.27 6.71 16.29
C GLU A 102 -56.22 8.22 16.52
N ASN A 103 -57.40 8.79 16.76
CA ASN A 103 -57.70 10.21 16.79
C ASN A 103 -57.42 10.81 18.18
#